data_AF-A0A352M9J1-F1
#
_entry.id   AF-A0A352M9J1-F1
#
_cell.length_a   1.000
_cell.length_b   1.000
_cell.length_c   1.000
_cell.angle_alpha   90.00
_cell.angle_beta   90.00
_cell.angle_gamma   90.00
#
_symmetry.space_group_name_H-M   'P 1'
#
loop_
_entity.id
_entity.type
_entity.pdbx_description
1 polymer ?
#
loop_
_entity_poly.entity_id
_entity_poly.type
_entity_poly.pdbx_seq_one_letter_code
_entity_poly.pdbx_strand_id
1 'polypeptide(L)'
;YRLACELSHKITAIAPVDGNIPALLFPECSPSRPVSVLAINNTDDPLVPFEGGYIYGIRKINLGKVLSANESIEFWVTRNRCSLTPVVSDEPDIDPKDGTRVTKKNYINGIEGTEVILYVVNGGGHTWPGGVQYLPAWVIGKTSRDFDANEVIWSFFKKHTR
;
A
#
# COMPACT_ATOMS: atom_id res chain seq x y z
N TYR A 1 3.55 5.26 6.07
CA TYR A 1 4.83 4.71 6.57
C TYR A 1 5.49 5.52 7.68
N ARG A 2 5.76 6.83 7.52
CA ARG A 2 6.46 7.65 8.53
C ARG A 2 5.94 7.50 9.97
N LEU A 3 4.62 7.55 10.15
CA LEU A 3 3.99 7.34 11.45
C LEU A 3 4.35 5.99 12.10
N ALA A 4 4.45 4.90 11.33
CA ALA A 4 4.85 3.61 11.87
C ALA A 4 6.32 3.59 12.30
N CYS A 5 7.20 4.25 11.55
CA CYS A 5 8.60 4.41 11.93
C CYS A 5 8.75 5.17 13.26
N GLU A 6 8.08 6.33 13.38
CA GLU A 6 8.31 7.28 14.48
C GLU A 6 7.42 6.99 15.71
N LEU A 7 6.22 6.43 15.52
CA LEU A 7 5.19 6.27 16.56
C LEU A 7 4.71 4.83 16.74
N SER A 8 5.52 3.83 16.40
CA SER A 8 5.21 2.40 16.67
C SER A 8 4.88 2.09 18.15
N HIS A 9 5.33 2.91 19.09
CA HIS A 9 4.93 2.80 20.50
C HIS A 9 3.50 3.30 20.78
N LYS A 10 2.83 3.99 19.84
CA LYS A 10 1.43 4.48 19.96
C LYS A 10 0.43 3.79 19.03
N ILE A 11 0.88 3.30 17.88
CA ILE A 11 0.02 2.61 16.90
C ILE A 11 0.39 1.13 16.79
N THR A 12 -0.54 0.33 16.31
CA THR A 12 -0.39 -1.13 16.08
C THR A 12 -0.44 -1.50 14.61
N ALA A 13 -1.06 -0.66 13.79
CA ALA A 13 -1.21 -0.90 12.36
C ALA A 13 -1.23 0.38 11.54
N ILE A 14 -0.87 0.27 10.25
CA ILE A 14 -1.05 1.34 9.24
C ILE A 14 -1.62 0.78 7.95
N ALA A 15 -2.29 1.64 7.18
CA ALA A 15 -2.76 1.28 5.85
C ALA A 15 -2.54 2.40 4.81
N PRO A 16 -1.33 2.55 4.24
CA PRO A 16 -1.09 3.51 3.18
C PRO A 16 -1.78 3.09 1.87
N VAL A 17 -2.34 4.07 1.16
CA VAL A 17 -2.92 3.92 -0.19
C VAL A 17 -2.12 4.82 -1.12
N ASP A 18 -1.68 4.29 -2.26
CA ASP A 18 -0.86 4.99 -3.28
C ASP A 18 0.37 5.69 -2.71
N GLY A 19 0.98 5.06 -1.71
CA GLY A 19 2.16 5.57 -1.03
C GLY A 19 3.20 4.49 -0.88
N ASN A 20 4.44 4.83 -1.22
CA ASN A 20 5.62 4.01 -0.98
C ASN A 20 6.52 4.64 0.10
N ILE A 21 7.50 3.90 0.61
CA ILE A 21 8.46 4.45 1.58
C ILE A 21 9.35 5.50 0.87
N PRO A 22 9.44 6.75 1.36
CA PRO A 22 10.41 7.71 0.87
C PRO A 22 11.84 7.17 1.05
N ALA A 23 12.67 7.26 0.01
CA ALA A 23 14.03 6.73 0.02
C ALA A 23 14.90 7.35 1.13
N LEU A 24 14.61 8.60 1.52
CA LEU A 24 15.29 9.27 2.62
C LEU A 24 14.82 8.80 4.01
N LEU A 25 13.59 8.28 4.13
CA LEU A 25 13.09 7.73 5.39
C LEU A 25 13.61 6.31 5.65
N PHE A 26 13.87 5.56 4.59
CA PHE A 26 14.23 4.14 4.67
C PHE A 26 15.42 3.82 5.59
N PRO A 27 16.57 4.53 5.52
CA PRO A 27 17.74 4.19 6.36
C PRO A 27 17.52 4.43 7.86
N GLU A 28 16.65 5.39 8.20
CA GLU A 28 16.45 5.83 9.59
C GLU A 28 15.22 5.18 10.25
N CYS A 29 14.37 4.50 9.47
CA CYS A 29 13.16 3.87 9.97
C CYS A 29 13.49 2.65 10.85
N SER A 30 13.42 2.84 12.17
CA SER A 30 13.66 1.81 13.18
C SER A 30 12.56 1.82 14.26
N PRO A 31 11.35 1.30 13.96
CA PRO A 31 10.25 1.29 14.92
C PRO A 31 10.59 0.48 16.18
N SER A 32 10.17 0.96 17.35
CA SER A 32 10.42 0.33 18.65
C SER A 32 9.56 -0.91 18.91
N ARG A 33 8.48 -1.11 18.13
CA ARG A 33 7.58 -2.26 18.16
C ARG A 33 7.20 -2.67 16.73
N PRO A 34 6.89 -3.95 16.49
CA PRO A 34 6.35 -4.37 15.19
C PRO A 34 4.99 -3.70 14.94
N VAL A 35 4.69 -3.41 13.67
CA VAL A 35 3.46 -2.72 13.24
C VAL A 35 2.88 -3.47 12.06
N SER A 36 1.64 -3.93 12.15
CA SER A 36 0.96 -4.57 11.03
C SER A 36 0.75 -3.57 9.89
N VAL A 37 0.91 -4.00 8.63
CA VAL A 37 0.81 -3.12 7.47
C VAL A 37 -0.16 -3.68 6.44
N LEU A 38 -1.08 -2.84 5.95
CA LEU A 38 -1.87 -3.12 4.76
C LEU A 38 -1.62 -2.03 3.73
N ALA A 39 -0.82 -2.28 2.70
CA ALA A 39 -0.65 -1.31 1.63
C ALA A 39 -1.58 -1.60 0.46
N ILE A 40 -2.07 -0.55 -0.17
CA ILE A 40 -2.83 -0.61 -1.43
C ILE A 40 -2.06 0.23 -2.44
N ASN A 41 -1.63 -0.40 -3.53
CA ASN A 41 -0.86 0.27 -4.57
C ASN A 41 -1.40 -0.08 -5.96
N ASN A 42 -1.58 0.96 -6.76
CA ASN A 42 -2.05 0.88 -8.14
C ASN A 42 -0.88 0.79 -9.12
N THR A 43 -0.92 -0.11 -10.11
CA THR A 43 0.22 -0.36 -11.01
C THR A 43 0.42 0.74 -12.05
N ASP A 44 -0.67 1.38 -12.47
CA ASP A 44 -0.69 2.39 -13.54
C ASP A 44 -0.88 3.81 -12.94
N ASP A 45 -0.54 3.96 -11.66
CA ASP A 45 -0.52 5.24 -10.95
C ASP A 45 0.47 6.22 -11.65
N PRO A 46 -0.03 7.32 -12.23
CA PRO A 46 0.83 8.26 -12.96
C PRO A 46 1.60 9.23 -12.05
N LEU A 47 1.33 9.24 -10.73
CA LEU A 47 1.91 10.17 -9.77
C LEU A 47 2.93 9.49 -8.84
N VAL A 48 2.60 8.30 -8.33
CA VAL A 48 3.44 7.51 -7.44
C VAL A 48 3.76 6.16 -8.10
N PRO A 49 4.94 6.03 -8.75
CA PRO A 49 5.25 4.83 -9.52
C PRO A 49 5.27 3.58 -8.65
N PHE A 50 4.56 2.53 -9.08
CA PHE A 50 4.56 1.23 -8.41
C PHE A 50 5.98 0.64 -8.28
N GLU A 51 6.79 0.78 -9.33
CA GLU A 51 8.20 0.36 -9.38
C GLU A 51 9.16 1.32 -8.65
N GLY A 52 8.63 2.37 -8.01
CA GLY A 52 9.41 3.37 -7.29
C GLY A 52 10.12 4.35 -8.21
N GLY A 53 10.99 5.18 -7.61
CA GLY A 53 11.69 6.24 -8.33
C GLY A 53 11.24 7.64 -7.93
N TYR A 54 11.45 8.60 -8.83
CA TYR A 54 11.17 10.01 -8.56
C TYR A 54 9.69 10.32 -8.78
N ILE A 55 9.09 11.01 -7.81
CA ILE A 55 7.74 11.54 -7.90
C ILE A 55 7.81 12.95 -8.47
N TYR A 56 6.98 13.22 -9.48
CA TYR A 56 6.84 14.55 -10.06
C TYR A 56 5.40 15.03 -9.89
N GLY A 57 5.23 16.19 -9.25
CA GLY A 57 3.90 16.83 -9.16
C GLY A 57 3.44 17.37 -10.51
N ILE A 58 2.20 17.88 -10.56
CA ILE A 58 1.54 18.43 -11.77
C ILE A 58 2.37 19.51 -12.50
N ARG A 59 3.27 20.20 -11.79
CA ARG A 59 4.20 21.21 -12.34
C ARG A 59 5.61 20.68 -12.67
N LYS A 60 5.79 19.36 -12.78
CA LYS A 60 7.09 18.68 -12.92
C LYS A 60 8.09 19.01 -11.80
N ILE A 61 7.58 19.42 -10.64
CA ILE A 61 8.39 19.63 -9.44
C ILE A 61 8.74 18.25 -8.88
N ASN A 62 10.03 17.99 -8.69
CA ASN A 62 10.50 16.77 -8.03
C ASN A 62 10.10 16.80 -6.55
N LEU A 63 9.29 15.83 -6.13
CA LEU A 63 8.79 15.70 -4.76
C LEU A 63 9.58 14.67 -3.94
N GLY A 64 10.67 14.15 -4.50
CA GLY A 64 11.56 13.19 -3.87
C GLY A 64 11.51 11.82 -4.52
N LYS A 65 12.37 10.94 -4.03
CA LYS A 65 12.46 9.55 -4.46
C LYS A 65 11.75 8.65 -3.45
N VAL A 66 11.00 7.67 -3.94
CA VAL A 66 10.42 6.59 -3.15
C VAL A 66 10.99 5.25 -3.58
N LEU A 67 10.93 4.27 -2.68
CA LEU A 67 11.10 2.87 -3.03
C LEU A 67 9.94 2.38 -3.91
N SER A 68 10.09 1.21 -4.52
CA SER A 68 8.96 0.49 -5.11
C SER A 68 7.96 0.03 -4.03
N ALA A 69 6.76 -0.32 -4.47
CA ALA A 69 5.74 -0.92 -3.60
C ALA A 69 6.27 -2.25 -3.03
N ASN A 70 6.92 -3.07 -3.86
CA ASN A 70 7.50 -4.35 -3.42
C ASN A 70 8.62 -4.15 -2.39
N GLU A 71 9.58 -3.24 -2.62
CA GLU A 71 10.64 -2.93 -1.64
C GLU A 71 10.07 -2.35 -0.34
N SER A 72 9.03 -1.51 -0.43
CA SER A 72 8.35 -0.97 0.74
C SER A 72 7.71 -2.07 1.58
N ILE A 73 7.13 -3.08 0.95
CA ILE A 73 6.54 -4.24 1.61
C ILE A 73 7.62 -5.16 2.18
N GLU A 74 8.67 -5.46 1.42
CA GLU A 74 9.77 -6.29 1.87
C GLU A 74 10.45 -5.72 3.13
N PHE A 75 10.56 -4.39 3.22
CA PHE A 75 11.00 -3.72 4.43
C PHE A 75 10.15 -4.10 5.65
N TRP A 76 8.83 -4.00 5.55
CA TRP A 76 7.93 -4.33 6.67
C TRP A 76 7.86 -5.82 6.96
N VAL A 77 7.89 -6.67 5.94
CA VAL A 77 7.97 -8.14 6.09
C VAL A 77 9.21 -8.50 6.90
N THR A 78 10.36 -7.91 6.57
CA THR A 78 11.62 -8.13 7.28
C THR A 78 11.56 -7.60 8.71
N ARG A 79 11.04 -6.37 8.90
CA ARG A 79 10.93 -5.75 10.23
C ARG A 79 9.99 -6.53 11.16
N ASN A 80 8.88 -7.02 10.65
CA ASN A 80 7.91 -7.81 11.40
C ASN A 80 8.26 -9.30 11.46
N ARG A 81 9.34 -9.74 10.80
CA ARG A 81 9.74 -11.15 10.69
C ARG A 81 8.59 -12.05 10.21
N CYS A 82 7.80 -11.55 9.26
CA CYS A 82 6.76 -12.33 8.61
C CYS A 82 7.38 -13.41 7.71
N SER A 83 6.58 -14.38 7.30
CA SER A 83 6.96 -15.38 6.29
C SER A 83 7.35 -14.66 4.99
N LEU A 84 8.50 -14.98 4.41
CA LEU A 84 9.01 -14.30 3.19
C LEU A 84 8.19 -14.61 1.93
N THR A 85 7.51 -15.74 1.91
CA THR A 85 6.59 -16.12 0.83
C THR A 85 5.17 -15.76 1.23
N PRO A 86 4.48 -14.88 0.48
CA PRO A 86 3.11 -14.53 0.79
C PRO A 86 2.14 -15.63 0.34
N VAL A 87 1.00 -15.70 1.01
CA VAL A 87 -0.20 -16.32 0.44
C VAL A 87 -0.76 -15.34 -0.59
N VAL A 88 -0.85 -15.78 -1.85
CA VAL A 88 -1.34 -14.95 -2.97
C VAL A 88 -2.75 -15.39 -3.33
N SER A 89 -3.65 -14.42 -3.51
CA SER A 89 -5.02 -14.62 -3.96
C SER A 89 -5.49 -13.45 -4.79
N ASP A 90 -6.38 -13.67 -5.74
CA ASP A 90 -7.07 -12.58 -6.45
C ASP A 90 -8.40 -12.26 -5.76
N GLU A 91 -8.74 -10.98 -5.68
CA GLU A 91 -10.07 -10.54 -5.26
C GLU A 91 -11.06 -10.71 -6.45
N PRO A 92 -12.36 -10.88 -6.19
CA PRO A 92 -13.35 -10.94 -7.25
C PRO A 92 -13.36 -9.69 -8.15
N ASP A 93 -13.48 -9.90 -9.46
CA ASP A 93 -13.70 -8.84 -10.45
C ASP A 93 -15.19 -8.49 -10.50
N ILE A 94 -15.60 -7.50 -9.69
CA ILE A 94 -17.01 -7.11 -9.50
C ILE A 94 -17.46 -6.14 -10.59
N ASP A 95 -16.55 -5.29 -11.11
CA ASP A 95 -16.82 -4.41 -12.26
C ASP A 95 -15.78 -4.60 -13.37
N PRO A 96 -15.93 -5.65 -14.22
CA PRO A 96 -15.00 -5.93 -15.32
C PRO A 96 -14.82 -4.78 -16.32
N LYS A 97 -15.73 -3.78 -16.31
CA LYS A 97 -15.68 -2.63 -17.23
C LYS A 97 -14.74 -1.54 -16.76
N ASP A 98 -14.32 -1.53 -15.50
CA ASP A 98 -13.29 -0.61 -15.03
C ASP A 98 -11.90 -0.96 -15.62
N GLY A 99 -11.73 -2.21 -16.04
CA GLY A 99 -10.50 -2.72 -16.65
C GLY A 99 -9.34 -2.79 -15.67
N THR A 100 -9.63 -3.09 -14.40
CA THR A 100 -8.67 -3.34 -13.33
C THR A 100 -8.78 -4.78 -12.82
N ARG A 101 -7.77 -5.24 -12.08
CA ARG A 101 -7.75 -6.53 -11.38
C ARG A 101 -6.98 -6.40 -10.08
N VAL A 102 -7.42 -7.07 -9.03
CA VAL A 102 -6.79 -6.93 -7.71
C VAL A 102 -6.16 -8.24 -7.26
N THR A 103 -4.84 -8.22 -7.08
CA THR A 103 -4.09 -9.34 -6.49
C THR A 103 -3.66 -8.97 -5.08
N LYS A 104 -3.98 -9.83 -4.11
CA LYS A 104 -3.60 -9.70 -2.72
C LYS A 104 -2.44 -10.61 -2.38
N LYS A 105 -1.42 -10.07 -1.72
CA LYS A 105 -0.28 -10.82 -1.17
C LYS A 105 -0.29 -10.67 0.34
N ASN A 106 -0.49 -11.76 1.08
CA ASN A 106 -0.49 -11.75 2.55
C ASN A 106 0.75 -12.45 3.13
N TYR A 107 1.58 -11.69 3.83
CA TYR A 107 2.75 -12.16 4.56
C TYR A 107 2.37 -12.33 6.04
N ILE A 108 2.19 -13.58 6.44
CA ILE A 108 1.66 -13.98 7.75
C ILE A 108 2.78 -14.36 8.74
N ASN A 109 2.38 -14.69 9.97
CA ASN A 109 3.26 -15.20 11.04
C ASN A 109 4.36 -14.22 11.48
N GLY A 110 4.09 -12.91 11.47
CA GLY A 110 4.99 -11.93 12.05
C GLY A 110 5.05 -12.00 13.58
N ILE A 111 6.10 -11.41 14.15
CA ILE A 111 6.23 -11.28 15.61
C ILE A 111 5.06 -10.51 16.20
N GLU A 112 4.67 -10.87 17.42
CA GLU A 112 3.52 -10.28 18.13
C GLU A 112 2.20 -10.37 17.31
N GLY A 113 2.07 -11.36 16.43
CA GLY A 113 0.88 -11.57 15.61
C GLY A 113 0.73 -10.59 14.45
N THR A 114 1.80 -9.86 14.11
CA THR A 114 1.76 -8.92 12.99
C THR A 114 1.65 -9.61 11.63
N GLU A 115 1.03 -8.93 10.68
CA GLU A 115 0.95 -9.35 9.28
C GLU A 115 1.24 -8.15 8.36
N VAL A 116 1.68 -8.45 7.14
CA VAL A 116 1.88 -7.46 6.08
C VAL A 116 1.09 -7.88 4.86
N ILE A 117 0.20 -7.02 4.38
CA ILE A 117 -0.66 -7.27 3.23
C ILE A 117 -0.35 -6.23 2.17
N LEU A 118 -0.20 -6.68 0.92
CA LEU A 118 -0.15 -5.82 -0.26
C LEU A 118 -1.36 -6.14 -1.15
N TYR A 119 -2.19 -5.13 -1.38
CA TYR A 119 -3.17 -5.11 -2.47
C TYR A 119 -2.51 -4.46 -3.68
N VAL A 120 -2.33 -5.23 -4.75
CA VAL A 120 -1.86 -4.76 -6.05
C VAL A 120 -3.06 -4.58 -6.95
N VAL A 121 -3.38 -3.34 -7.30
CA VAL A 121 -4.48 -3.00 -8.20
C VAL A 121 -3.91 -2.82 -9.60
N ASN A 122 -3.93 -3.90 -10.37
CA ASN A 122 -3.43 -3.94 -11.75
C ASN A 122 -4.33 -3.09 -12.65
N GLY A 123 -3.73 -2.18 -13.41
CA GLY A 123 -4.43 -1.23 -14.28
C GLY A 123 -5.08 -0.04 -13.55
N GLY A 124 -4.99 0.01 -12.22
CA GLY A 124 -5.50 1.13 -11.42
C GLY A 124 -4.57 2.34 -11.47
N GLY A 125 -5.13 3.54 -11.25
CA GLY A 125 -4.44 4.82 -11.17
C GLY A 125 -4.23 5.34 -9.75
N HIS A 126 -3.80 6.59 -9.60
CA HIS A 126 -3.64 7.31 -8.32
C HIS A 126 -4.99 7.67 -7.70
N THR A 127 -5.76 6.66 -7.31
CA THR A 127 -7.16 6.81 -6.89
C THR A 127 -7.49 5.84 -5.78
N TRP A 128 -8.50 6.22 -4.99
CA TRP A 128 -8.98 5.40 -3.89
C TRP A 128 -9.88 4.27 -4.41
N PRO A 129 -9.54 2.97 -4.25
CA PRO A 129 -10.40 1.87 -4.69
C PRO A 129 -11.77 1.88 -3.99
N GLY A 130 -12.83 1.68 -4.77
CA GLY A 130 -14.22 1.86 -4.33
C GLY A 130 -14.67 3.32 -4.22
N GLY A 131 -13.78 4.28 -4.49
CA GLY A 131 -14.08 5.69 -4.56
C GLY A 131 -14.69 6.12 -5.89
N VAL A 132 -14.99 7.42 -6.00
CA VAL A 132 -15.44 8.02 -7.25
C VAL A 132 -14.25 8.33 -8.16
N GLN A 133 -14.43 8.17 -9.47
CA GLN A 133 -13.47 8.66 -10.47
C GLN A 133 -13.49 10.20 -10.49
N TYR A 134 -12.70 10.82 -9.62
CA TYR A 134 -12.78 12.24 -9.31
C TYR A 134 -12.06 13.15 -10.33
N LEU A 135 -11.19 12.57 -11.17
CA LEU A 135 -10.55 13.23 -12.32
C LEU A 135 -10.61 12.31 -13.54
N PRO A 136 -10.46 12.84 -14.77
CA PRO A 136 -10.41 12.00 -15.97
C PRO A 136 -9.30 10.94 -15.88
N ALA A 137 -9.58 9.73 -16.37
CA ALA A 137 -8.64 8.60 -16.26
C ALA A 137 -7.30 8.85 -16.97
N TRP A 138 -7.27 9.70 -18.00
CA TRP A 138 -6.02 10.08 -18.67
C TRP A 138 -5.12 11.01 -17.83
N VAL A 139 -5.65 11.59 -16.74
CA VAL A 139 -4.90 12.44 -15.80
C VAL A 139 -4.40 11.64 -14.61
N ILE A 140 -5.28 10.84 -14.00
CA ILE A 140 -5.07 10.22 -12.69
C ILE A 140 -5.05 8.69 -12.75
N GLY A 141 -5.29 8.10 -13.92
CA GLY A 141 -5.54 6.67 -14.10
C GLY A 141 -6.95 6.25 -13.67
N LYS A 142 -7.22 4.95 -13.74
CA LYS A 142 -8.55 4.37 -13.52
C LYS A 142 -8.80 4.10 -12.04
N THR A 143 -10.03 4.31 -11.59
CA THR A 143 -10.47 3.87 -10.26
C THR A 143 -11.01 2.45 -10.32
N SER A 144 -10.38 1.55 -9.55
CA SER A 144 -10.91 0.19 -9.36
C SER A 144 -12.18 0.21 -8.50
N ARG A 145 -13.14 -0.62 -8.89
CA ARG A 145 -14.45 -0.80 -8.24
C ARG A 145 -14.66 -2.22 -7.72
N ASP A 146 -13.62 -3.05 -7.76
CA ASP A 146 -13.65 -4.44 -7.32
C ASP A 146 -13.73 -4.61 -5.80
N PHE A 147 -13.34 -3.57 -5.03
CA PHE A 147 -13.45 -3.58 -3.58
C PHE A 147 -13.52 -2.17 -2.99
N ASP A 148 -14.04 -2.07 -1.76
CA ASP A 148 -14.04 -0.83 -0.97
C ASP A 148 -12.80 -0.81 -0.06
N ALA A 149 -11.86 0.11 -0.34
CA ALA A 149 -10.66 0.25 0.46
C ALA A 149 -10.95 0.67 1.91
N ASN A 150 -12.01 1.43 2.18
CA ASN A 150 -12.38 1.81 3.55
C ASN A 150 -12.78 0.58 4.37
N GLU A 151 -13.61 -0.30 3.80
CA GLU A 151 -14.07 -1.51 4.49
C GLU A 151 -12.91 -2.50 4.74
N VAL A 152 -12.02 -2.65 3.76
CA VAL A 152 -10.81 -3.48 3.89
C VAL A 152 -9.88 -2.92 4.97
N ILE A 153 -9.58 -1.61 4.92
CA ILE A 153 -8.72 -0.94 5.90
C ILE A 153 -9.33 -0.99 7.31
N TRP A 154 -10.62 -0.72 7.44
CA TRP A 154 -11.31 -0.76 8.72
C TRP A 154 -11.33 -2.17 9.31
N SER A 155 -11.61 -3.18 8.49
CA SER A 155 -11.57 -4.58 8.90
C SER A 155 -10.18 -5.03 9.31
N PHE A 156 -9.13 -4.51 8.66
CA PHE A 156 -7.75 -4.73 9.06
C PHE A 156 -7.45 -4.10 10.43
N PHE A 157 -7.78 -2.83 10.64
CA PHE A 157 -7.52 -2.18 11.94
C PHE A 157 -8.28 -2.81 13.11
N LYS A 158 -9.52 -3.28 12.89
CA LYS A 158 -10.28 -4.02 13.92
C LYS A 158 -9.60 -5.32 14.37
N LYS A 159 -8.75 -5.94 13.53
CA LYS A 159 -8.00 -7.14 13.88
C LYS A 159 -6.70 -6.83 14.64
N HIS A 160 -6.20 -5.61 14.52
CA HIS A 160 -4.91 -5.16 15.07
C HIS A 160 -5.12 -4.08 16.13
N THR A 161 -6.01 -4.33 17.09
CA THR A 161 -6.29 -3.42 18.22
C THR A 161 -5.21 -3.52 19.30
N ARG A 162 -5.15 -2.51 20.17
CA ARG A 162 -4.41 -2.57 21.43
C ARG A 162 -5.25 -3.14 22.55
#